data_AF-A0A3D1MCG9-F1
#
_entry.id   AF-A0A3D1MCG9-F1
#
_cell.length_a   1.000
_cell.length_b   1.000
_cell.length_c   1.000
_cell.angle_alpha   90.00
_cell.angle_beta   90.00
_cell.angle_gamma   90.00
#
_symmetry.space_group_name_H-M   'P 1'
#
loop_
_entity.id
_entity.type
_entity.pdbx_description
1 polymer ?
#
loop_
_entity_poly.entity_id
_entity_poly.type
_entity_poly.pdbx_seq_one_letter_code
_entity_poly.pdbx_strand_id
1 'polypeptide(L)'
;MSLSRFCKKPALSALENDFNIRSIQDLVYCFPFRYEKRESLEDWKTLNQYIGQTIGLSGKVLDAKLEGHPRRQRLRVRLSQSGVYLDLVYFKHAQWMIKKFAL
;
A
#
# COMPACT_ATOMS: atom_id res chain seq x y z
N MET A 1 -17.09 -7.64 27.03
CA MET A 1 -17.52 -6.27 26.63
C MET A 1 -17.97 -6.29 25.17
N SER A 2 -19.11 -5.66 24.84
CA SER A 2 -19.64 -5.62 23.46
C SER A 2 -18.91 -4.59 22.59
N LEU A 3 -18.61 -4.97 21.34
CA LEU A 3 -17.94 -4.11 20.34
C LEU A 3 -18.82 -2.95 19.84
N SER A 4 -20.13 -3.02 20.06
CA SER A 4 -21.11 -1.98 19.69
C SER A 4 -20.85 -0.61 20.31
N ARG A 5 -20.11 -0.56 21.42
CA ARG A 5 -19.71 0.70 22.07
C ARG A 5 -18.53 1.40 21.39
N PHE A 6 -17.77 0.69 20.55
CA PHE A 6 -16.49 1.18 20.00
C PHE A 6 -16.50 1.32 18.47
N CYS A 7 -17.34 0.57 17.76
CA CYS A 7 -17.38 0.57 16.29
C CYS A 7 -18.70 1.13 15.74
N LYS A 8 -18.61 1.90 14.65
CA LYS A 8 -19.79 2.30 13.86
C LYS A 8 -20.41 1.07 13.18
N LYS A 9 -21.73 1.07 13.01
CA LYS A 9 -22.51 -0.05 12.42
C LYS A 9 -21.88 -0.75 11.19
N PRO A 10 -21.37 -0.05 10.15
CA PRO A 10 -20.82 -0.74 8.98
C PRO A 10 -19.52 -1.51 9.27
N ALA A 11 -18.71 -1.03 10.21
CA ALA A 11 -17.49 -1.74 10.62
C ALA A 11 -17.82 -2.95 11.50
N LEU A 12 -18.86 -2.83 12.34
CA LEU A 12 -19.32 -3.90 13.21
C LEU A 12 -19.88 -5.08 12.41
N SER A 13 -20.68 -4.81 11.38
CA SER A 13 -21.21 -5.87 10.50
C SER A 13 -20.10 -6.63 9.76
N ALA A 14 -19.02 -5.96 9.34
CA ALA A 14 -17.90 -6.61 8.68
C ALA A 14 -17.12 -7.50 9.65
N LEU A 15 -16.86 -7.04 10.87
CA LEU A 15 -16.18 -7.82 11.90
C LEU A 15 -16.98 -9.07 12.29
N GLU A 16 -18.30 -8.94 12.43
CA GLU A 16 -19.16 -10.05 12.84
C GLU A 16 -19.40 -11.06 11.72
N ASN A 17 -19.61 -10.61 10.47
CA ASN A 17 -19.95 -11.51 9.36
C ASN A 17 -18.73 -12.10 8.66
N ASP A 18 -17.69 -11.28 8.42
CA ASP A 18 -16.54 -11.72 7.62
C ASP A 18 -15.44 -12.36 8.49
N PHE A 19 -15.29 -11.88 9.73
CA PHE A 19 -14.22 -12.32 10.64
C PHE A 19 -14.74 -13.07 11.88
N ASN A 20 -16.06 -13.16 12.06
CA ASN A 20 -16.71 -13.78 13.22
C ASN A 20 -16.25 -13.23 14.59
N ILE A 21 -15.88 -11.94 14.63
CA ILE A 21 -15.41 -11.23 15.81
C ILE A 21 -16.61 -10.51 16.45
N ARG A 22 -17.05 -10.96 17.63
CA ARG A 22 -18.25 -10.42 18.32
C ARG A 22 -17.90 -9.69 19.62
N SER A 23 -16.74 -9.99 20.17
CA SER A 23 -16.25 -9.42 21.43
C SER A 23 -14.84 -8.83 21.28
N ILE A 24 -14.47 -7.95 22.21
CA ILE A 24 -13.10 -7.42 22.30
C ILE A 24 -12.09 -8.57 22.50
N GLN A 25 -12.49 -9.62 23.22
CA GLN A 25 -11.65 -10.78 23.45
C GLN A 25 -11.34 -11.50 22.13
N ASP A 26 -12.33 -11.68 21.26
CA ASP A 26 -12.14 -12.29 19.94
C ASP A 26 -11.15 -11.48 19.09
N LEU A 27 -11.17 -10.15 19.23
CA LEU A 27 -10.26 -9.26 18.51
C LEU A 27 -8.81 -9.41 19.00
N VAL A 28 -8.60 -9.57 20.31
CA VAL A 28 -7.27 -9.81 20.90
C VAL A 28 -6.71 -11.16 20.45
N TYR A 29 -7.56 -12.18 20.32
CA TYR A 29 -7.16 -13.50 19.83
C TYR A 29 -7.20 -13.66 18.30
N CYS A 30 -7.54 -12.59 17.57
CA CYS A 30 -7.47 -12.57 16.12
C CYS A 30 -6.04 -12.23 15.67
N PHE A 31 -5.21 -13.26 15.53
CA PHE A 31 -3.84 -13.07 15.09
C PHE A 31 -3.76 -12.86 13.57
N PRO A 32 -2.88 -11.96 13.09
CA PRO A 32 -2.61 -11.80 11.67
C PRO A 32 -2.18 -13.12 11.02
N PHE A 33 -2.71 -13.40 9.83
CA PHE A 33 -2.31 -14.56 9.03
C PHE A 33 -0.81 -14.54 8.67
N ARG A 34 -0.26 -13.35 8.43
CA ARG A 34 1.14 -13.16 8.07
C ARG A 34 1.66 -11.82 8.58
N TYR A 35 2.87 -11.83 9.12
CA TYR A 35 3.64 -10.62 9.39
C TYR A 35 4.55 -10.34 8.20
N GLU A 36 4.44 -9.14 7.62
CA GLU A 36 5.35 -8.67 6.57
C GLU A 36 6.43 -7.79 7.20
N LYS A 37 7.69 -8.20 7.08
CA LYS A 37 8.83 -7.38 7.49
C LYS A 37 9.12 -6.35 6.39
N ARG A 38 8.89 -5.06 6.68
CA ARG A 38 9.09 -3.95 5.72
C ARG A 38 10.37 -3.13 5.95
N GLU A 39 11.24 -3.62 6.82
CA GLU A 39 12.42 -2.88 7.28
C GLU A 39 13.62 -2.95 6.32
N SER A 40 13.65 -3.94 5.41
CA SER A 40 14.73 -4.05 4.43
C SER A 40 14.48 -3.12 3.25
N LEU A 41 15.09 -1.94 3.31
CA LEU A 41 15.27 -1.10 2.14
C LEU A 41 16.35 -1.73 1.27
N GLU A 42 15.94 -2.25 0.11
CA GLU A 42 16.85 -2.87 -0.83
C GLU A 42 17.56 -1.82 -1.69
N ASP A 43 18.83 -2.06 -1.99
CA ASP A 43 19.61 -1.22 -2.89
C ASP A 43 19.10 -1.34 -4.32
N TRP A 44 19.00 -0.21 -5.03
CA TRP A 44 18.47 -0.22 -6.40
C TRP A 44 19.37 -0.96 -7.39
N LYS A 45 20.65 -1.16 -7.05
CA LYS A 45 21.61 -1.88 -7.89
C LYS A 45 21.32 -3.38 -7.96
N THR A 46 20.66 -3.95 -6.96
CA THR A 46 20.37 -5.39 -6.86
C THR A 46 18.93 -5.74 -7.23
N LEU A 47 18.15 -4.80 -7.77
CA LEU A 47 16.73 -5.00 -8.11
C LEU A 47 16.45 -6.20 -9.01
N ASN A 48 17.38 -6.54 -9.90
CA ASN A 48 17.24 -7.70 -10.78
C ASN A 48 17.13 -9.03 -10.01
N GLN A 49 17.63 -9.09 -8.78
CA GLN A 49 17.54 -10.28 -7.91
C GLN A 49 16.14 -10.45 -7.29
N TYR A 50 15.33 -9.39 -7.29
CA TYR A 50 14.01 -9.34 -6.65
C TYR A 50 12.84 -9.37 -7.64
N ILE A 51 13.09 -9.77 -8.89
CA ILE A 51 12.04 -9.89 -9.90
C ILE A 51 10.98 -10.88 -9.41
N GLY A 52 9.72 -10.42 -9.36
CA GLY A 52 8.59 -11.22 -8.88
C GLY A 52 8.35 -11.18 -7.36
N GLN A 53 9.22 -10.50 -6.60
CA GLN A 53 9.05 -10.31 -5.17
C GLN A 53 8.50 -8.91 -4.86
N THR A 54 7.80 -8.79 -3.73
CA THR A 54 7.36 -7.48 -3.22
C THR A 54 8.46 -6.90 -2.35
N ILE A 55 9.03 -5.78 -2.77
CA ILE A 55 10.14 -5.11 -2.08
C ILE A 55 9.77 -3.66 -1.70
N GLY A 56 10.39 -3.18 -0.63
CA GLY A 56 10.32 -1.77 -0.23
C GLY A 56 11.42 -0.97 -0.92
N LEU A 57 11.06 0.18 -1.48
CA LEU A 57 12.01 1.11 -2.11
C LEU A 57 11.91 2.47 -1.43
N SER A 58 13.07 3.11 -1.26
CA SER A 58 13.17 4.49 -0.78
C SER A 58 13.95 5.32 -1.81
N GLY A 59 13.52 6.55 -2.05
CA GLY A 59 14.16 7.45 -3.00
C GLY A 59 13.48 8.81 -3.06
N LYS A 60 14.15 9.77 -3.68
CA LYS A 60 13.59 11.11 -3.89
C LYS A 60 12.67 11.12 -5.10
N VAL A 61 11.46 11.62 -4.94
CA VAL A 61 10.53 11.84 -6.05
C VAL A 61 11.02 13.03 -6.87
N LEU A 62 11.17 12.83 -8.18
CA LEU A 62 11.57 13.89 -9.12
C LEU A 62 10.38 14.44 -9.91
N ASP A 63 9.50 13.55 -10.36
CA ASP A 63 8.37 13.90 -11.21
C ASP A 63 7.24 12.90 -11.01
N ALA A 64 6.00 13.35 -11.15
CA ALA A 64 4.81 12.52 -11.06
C ALA A 64 3.79 12.99 -12.09
N LYS A 65 3.51 12.15 -13.10
CA LYS A 65 2.65 12.49 -14.23
C LYS A 65 1.60 11.44 -14.49
N LEU A 66 0.38 11.89 -14.78
CA LEU A 66 -0.67 11.05 -15.34
C LEU A 66 -0.46 10.96 -16.84
N GLU A 67 -0.24 9.75 -17.33
CA GLU A 67 -0.13 9.43 -18.75
C GLU A 67 -1.33 8.61 -19.21
N GLY A 68 -1.75 8.79 -20.47
CA GLY A 68 -2.77 7.99 -21.12
C GLY A 68 -4.19 8.57 -21.12
N HIS A 69 -5.09 7.91 -21.86
CA HIS A 69 -6.48 8.33 -22.00
C HIS A 69 -7.29 8.11 -20.71
N PRO A 70 -8.40 8.85 -20.49
CA PRO A 70 -9.19 8.83 -19.23
C PRO A 70 -9.54 7.45 -18.67
N ARG A 71 -9.86 6.47 -19.54
CA ARG A 71 -10.22 5.10 -19.14
C ARG A 71 -9.02 4.16 -18.97
N ARG A 72 -7.80 4.61 -19.28
CA ARG A 72 -6.54 3.86 -19.18
C ARG A 72 -5.42 4.75 -18.63
N GLN A 73 -5.75 5.63 -17.69
CA GLN A 73 -4.76 6.51 -17.06
C GLN A 73 -3.82 5.69 -16.19
N ARG A 74 -2.53 5.95 -16.33
CA ARG A 74 -1.48 5.42 -15.46
C ARG A 74 -0.73 6.59 -14.83
N LEU A 75 -0.36 6.45 -13.57
CA LEU A 75 0.52 7.40 -12.91
C LEU A 75 1.95 6.88 -13.04
N ARG A 76 2.81 7.66 -13.69
CA ARG A 76 4.25 7.44 -13.73
C ARG A 76 4.92 8.36 -12.72
N VAL A 77 5.61 7.78 -11.75
CA VAL A 77 6.39 8.51 -10.75
C VAL A 77 7.86 8.19 -10.98
N ARG A 78 8.67 9.21 -11.26
CA ARG A 78 10.11 9.06 -11.41
C ARG A 78 10.77 9.29 -10.06
N LEU A 79 11.54 8.29 -9.63
CA LEU A 79 12.35 8.33 -8.42
C LEU A 79 13.84 8.41 -8.77
N SER A 80 14.63 9.05 -7.91
CA SER A 80 16.09 8.98 -7.93
C SER A 80 16.68 8.59 -6.59
N GLN A 81 17.68 7.72 -6.61
CA GLN A 81 18.50 7.37 -5.45
C GLN A 81 19.92 7.09 -5.93
N SER A 82 20.91 7.75 -5.31
CA SER A 82 22.33 7.51 -5.56
C SER A 82 22.74 7.49 -7.05
N GLY A 83 22.15 8.38 -7.86
CA GLY A 83 22.44 8.51 -9.29
C GLY A 83 21.71 7.52 -10.21
N VAL A 84 20.92 6.59 -9.66
CA VAL A 84 20.05 5.68 -10.40
C VAL A 84 18.65 6.28 -10.47
N TYR A 85 17.95 6.05 -11.58
CA TYR A 85 16.57 6.50 -11.80
C TYR A 85 15.65 5.31 -12.00
N LEU A 86 14.46 5.38 -11.41
CA LEU A 86 13.44 4.34 -11.51
C LEU A 86 12.08 4.97 -11.80
N ASP A 87 11.31 4.38 -12.70
CA ASP A 87 9.95 4.79 -12.99
C ASP A 87 8.95 3.80 -12.36
N LEU A 88 8.23 4.26 -11.34
CA LEU A 88 7.11 3.53 -10.77
C LEU A 88 5.85 3.80 -11.58
N VAL A 89 5.20 2.74 -12.04
CA VAL A 89 3.98 2.84 -12.84
C VAL A 89 2.80 2.26 -12.08
N TYR A 90 1.83 3.11 -11.77
CA TYR A 90 0.61 2.73 -11.11
C TYR A 90 -0.56 2.70 -12.08
N PHE A 91 -1.22 1.55 -12.18
CA PHE A 91 -2.36 1.33 -13.08
C PHE A 91 -3.73 1.50 -12.42
N LYS A 92 -3.82 1.36 -11.09
CA LYS A 92 -5.07 1.51 -10.32
C LYS A 92 -5.01 2.77 -9.47
N HIS A 93 -6.14 3.47 -9.34
CA HIS A 93 -6.30 4.65 -8.48
C HIS A 93 -5.27 5.78 -8.74
N ALA A 94 -4.83 5.92 -9.98
CA ALA A 94 -3.79 6.88 -10.39
C ALA A 94 -4.12 8.33 -9.98
N GLN A 95 -5.38 8.75 -10.12
CA GLN A 95 -5.87 10.08 -9.73
C GLN A 95 -5.83 10.34 -8.22
N TRP A 96 -5.97 9.30 -7.39
CA TRP A 96 -5.86 9.44 -5.94
C TRP A 96 -4.39 9.47 -5.50
N MET A 97 -3.54 8.65 -6.12
CA MET A 97 -2.13 8.60 -5.79
C MET A 97 -1.35 9.84 -6.19
N ILE A 98 -1.68 10.49 -7.31
CA ILE A 98 -0.95 11.70 -7.72
C ILE A 98 -1.02 12.79 -6.64
N LYS A 99 -2.15 12.90 -5.91
CA LYS A 99 -2.31 13.87 -4.82
C LYS A 99 -1.36 13.63 -3.65
N LYS A 100 -0.82 12.41 -3.50
CA LYS A 100 0.17 12.08 -2.46
C LYS A 100 1.60 12.43 -2.86
N PHE A 101 1.85 12.59 -4.15
CA PHE A 101 3.16 12.91 -4.71
C PHE A 101 3.25 14.36 -5.22
N ALA A 102 2.12 15.08 -5.25
CA ALA A 102 2.10 16.52 -5.44
C ALA A 102 2.81 17.17 -4.24
N LEU A 103 4.01 17.69 -4.49
CA LEU A 103 4.77 18.52 -3.57
C LEU A 103 4.06 19.84 -3.30
#